data_AF-E4Y3K8-F1
#
_entry.id   AF-E4Y3K8-F1
#
_cell.length_a   1.000
_cell.length_b   1.000
_cell.length_c   1.000
_cell.angle_alpha   90.00
_cell.angle_beta   90.00
_cell.angle_gamma   90.00
#
_symmetry.space_group_name_H-M   'P 1'
#
loop_
_entity.id
_entity.type
_entity.pdbx_description
1 polymer ?
#
loop_
_entity_poly.entity_id
_entity_poly.type
_entity_poly.pdbx_seq_one_letter_code
_entity_poly.pdbx_strand_id
1 'polypeptide(L)'
;MGSISQQLSSHAVPRFRCHVSISSGNTLQSKYFDIGANLTDHVFTGIYRGNRKHEDDFERIIKRASDVGVSGYFVNGGTYHDSEDALKIAEKLPGGFSTVGVHPTRCNEIEVSGFPDIYFNMLDDLSKNDRVNAIGECGLDYDWLQFCDKEMQKKYFERQLCLSKESGKPLFLHMRAACEGSCEINK
;
A
#
# COMPACT_ATOMS: atom_id res chain seq x y z
N MET A 1 -6.82 46.02 26.48
CA MET A 1 -7.83 45.13 25.90
C MET A 1 -7.46 44.95 24.42
N GLY A 2 -7.09 43.80 23.87
CA GLY A 2 -6.79 42.47 24.37
C GLY A 2 -5.89 41.78 23.31
N SER A 3 -4.98 40.91 23.75
CA SER A 3 -4.18 40.07 22.87
C SER A 3 -5.03 38.92 22.34
N ILE A 4 -5.04 38.67 21.03
CA ILE A 4 -5.60 37.45 20.45
C ILE A 4 -4.43 36.61 19.95
N SER A 5 -4.06 35.64 20.80
CA SER A 5 -3.26 34.48 20.43
C SER A 5 -4.18 33.56 19.61
N GLN A 6 -3.87 33.31 18.34
CA GLN A 6 -4.54 32.27 17.56
C GLN A 6 -3.83 30.94 17.78
N GLN A 7 -4.59 30.02 18.37
CA GLN A 7 -4.20 28.65 18.68
C GLN A 7 -3.85 27.88 17.40
N LEU A 8 -2.62 27.38 17.35
CA LEU A 8 -2.24 26.30 16.44
C LEU A 8 -2.95 25.02 16.91
N SER A 9 -4.00 24.64 16.19
CA SER A 9 -4.64 23.33 16.34
C SER A 9 -3.69 22.25 15.82
N SER A 10 -3.01 21.56 16.74
CA SER A 10 -2.24 20.35 16.45
C SER A 10 -3.22 19.25 16.04
N HIS A 11 -3.38 19.01 14.74
CA HIS A 11 -4.02 17.80 14.25
C HIS A 11 -3.07 16.63 14.57
N ALA A 12 -3.34 15.95 15.67
CA ALA A 12 -2.62 14.75 16.05
C ALA A 12 -2.93 13.65 15.02
N VAL A 13 -1.90 13.19 14.30
CA VAL A 13 -1.97 11.97 13.50
C VAL A 13 -2.39 10.82 14.44
N PRO A 14 -3.42 10.02 14.10
CA PRO A 14 -3.82 8.90 14.93
C PRO A 14 -2.63 7.95 15.12
N ARG A 15 -2.15 7.82 16.36
CA ARG A 15 -1.18 6.77 16.72
C ARG A 15 -1.94 5.45 16.79
N PHE A 16 -1.76 4.59 15.79
CA PHE A 16 -2.19 3.19 15.87
C PHE A 16 -1.43 2.52 17.02
N ARG A 17 -2.13 2.28 18.14
CA ARG A 17 -1.59 1.54 19.27
C ARG A 17 -2.32 0.21 19.33
N CYS A 18 -1.68 -0.84 18.83
CA CYS A 18 -2.18 -2.21 18.98
C CYS A 18 -2.21 -2.55 20.47
N HIS A 19 -3.40 -2.58 21.09
CA HIS A 19 -3.58 -3.12 22.43
C HIS A 19 -3.97 -4.59 22.28
N VAL A 20 -3.00 -5.47 22.55
CA VAL A 20 -3.26 -6.90 22.76
C VAL A 20 -3.43 -7.12 24.25
N SER A 21 -4.61 -7.57 24.67
CA SER A 21 -4.87 -8.03 26.04
C SER A 21 -4.10 -9.32 26.30
N ILE A 22 -3.17 -9.28 27.24
CA ILE A 22 -2.27 -10.41 27.56
C ILE A 22 -3.00 -11.35 28.52
N SER A 23 -3.40 -12.53 28.05
CA SER A 23 -3.66 -13.70 28.89
C SER A 23 -2.37 -14.50 29.02
N SER A 24 -2.07 -14.96 30.22
CA SER A 24 -0.86 -15.68 30.60
C SER A 24 -0.73 -17.02 29.88
N GLY A 25 -0.09 -17.01 28.72
CA GLY A 25 0.45 -18.16 28.00
C GLY A 25 1.52 -17.61 27.08
N ASN A 26 2.71 -18.21 27.12
CA ASN A 26 3.95 -17.80 26.44
C ASN A 26 3.69 -17.26 25.02
N THR A 27 3.41 -15.96 24.92
CA THR A 27 3.00 -15.30 23.68
C THR A 27 4.28 -14.74 23.11
N LEU A 28 4.67 -15.21 21.92
CA LEU A 28 5.75 -14.60 21.16
C LEU A 28 5.48 -13.10 21.12
N GLN A 29 6.31 -12.33 21.82
CA GLN A 29 6.19 -10.88 21.84
C GLN A 29 6.26 -10.41 20.38
N SER A 30 5.24 -9.68 19.93
CA SER A 30 5.24 -9.03 18.62
C SER A 30 6.51 -8.19 18.50
N LYS A 31 7.35 -8.52 17.50
CA LYS A 31 8.66 -7.89 17.28
C LYS A 31 8.69 -7.12 15.97
N TYR A 32 7.97 -7.61 14.97
CA TYR A 32 8.07 -7.10 13.61
C TYR A 32 6.69 -6.87 13.00
N PHE A 33 6.63 -5.79 12.22
CA PHE A 33 5.53 -5.47 11.34
C PHE A 33 6.15 -5.26 9.95
N ASP A 34 5.80 -6.11 8.99
CA ASP A 34 6.35 -6.03 7.64
C ASP A 34 5.55 -5.01 6.81
N ILE A 35 6.20 -3.91 6.41
CA ILE A 35 5.53 -2.83 5.69
C ILE A 35 5.49 -3.03 4.17
N GLY A 36 6.21 -4.01 3.62
CA GLY A 36 6.42 -4.16 2.18
C GLY A 36 6.20 -5.60 1.70
N ALA A 37 5.10 -6.21 2.12
CA ALA A 37 4.85 -7.62 1.89
C ALA A 37 4.12 -7.82 0.55
N ASN A 38 4.85 -8.23 -0.50
CA ASN A 38 4.27 -8.50 -1.83
C ASN A 38 3.56 -9.87 -1.90
N LEU A 39 2.70 -10.17 -0.93
CA LEU A 39 2.10 -11.50 -0.73
C LEU A 39 1.11 -11.93 -1.82
N THR A 40 0.76 -11.03 -2.73
CA THR A 40 -0.01 -11.32 -3.94
C THR A 40 0.81 -12.05 -5.01
N ASP A 41 2.14 -12.03 -4.94
CA ASP A 41 3.00 -12.70 -5.92
C ASP A 41 2.78 -14.21 -5.91
N HIS A 42 2.55 -14.76 -7.10
CA HIS A 42 2.28 -16.19 -7.28
C HIS A 42 3.48 -17.10 -6.93
N VAL A 43 4.69 -16.56 -6.75
CA VAL A 43 5.80 -17.35 -6.19
C VAL A 43 5.45 -17.95 -4.83
N PHE A 44 4.64 -17.25 -4.02
CA PHE A 44 4.21 -17.73 -2.70
C PHE A 44 3.13 -18.83 -2.77
N THR A 45 2.55 -19.07 -3.96
CA THR A 45 1.64 -20.20 -4.25
C THR A 45 2.28 -21.23 -5.19
N GLY A 46 3.59 -21.11 -5.41
CA GLY A 46 4.43 -22.04 -6.16
C GLY A 46 4.42 -21.89 -7.67
N ILE A 47 3.93 -20.77 -8.20
CA ILE A 47 3.87 -20.50 -9.64
C ILE A 47 4.96 -19.49 -10.02
N TYR A 48 5.86 -19.92 -10.91
CA TYR A 48 6.97 -19.10 -11.41
C TYR A 48 6.79 -18.93 -12.90
N ARG A 49 6.56 -17.69 -13.35
CA ARG A 49 6.33 -17.38 -14.77
C ARG A 49 5.26 -18.30 -15.40
N GLY A 50 4.13 -18.43 -14.72
CA GLY A 50 2.99 -19.28 -15.15
C GLY A 50 3.16 -20.79 -14.97
N ASN A 51 4.33 -21.27 -14.51
CA ASN A 51 4.58 -22.70 -14.35
C ASN A 51 4.61 -23.07 -12.86
N ARG A 52 3.85 -24.11 -12.46
CA ARG A 52 3.91 -24.65 -11.11
C ARG A 52 5.28 -25.33 -10.88
N LYS A 53 6.01 -24.88 -9.85
CA LYS A 53 7.32 -25.42 -9.43
C LYS A 53 7.27 -26.12 -8.09
N HIS A 54 6.31 -25.75 -7.24
CA HIS A 54 6.02 -26.45 -6.00
C HIS A 54 4.53 -26.36 -5.66
N GLU A 55 4.11 -27.13 -4.66
CA GLU A 55 2.80 -27.01 -4.05
C GLU A 55 2.64 -25.65 -3.38
N ASP A 56 1.40 -25.21 -3.22
CA ASP A 56 1.09 -23.98 -2.50
C ASP A 56 1.54 -24.15 -1.03
N ASP A 57 2.51 -23.34 -0.61
CA ASP A 57 3.04 -23.33 0.74
C ASP A 57 2.82 -21.98 1.44
N PHE A 58 1.85 -21.18 0.98
CA PHE A 58 1.53 -19.85 1.51
C PHE A 58 1.32 -19.87 3.03
N GLU A 59 0.47 -20.77 3.53
CA GLU A 59 0.22 -20.89 4.98
C GLU A 59 1.49 -21.25 5.75
N ARG A 60 2.38 -22.07 5.16
CA ARG A 60 3.67 -22.40 5.77
C ARG A 60 4.61 -21.20 5.79
N ILE A 61 4.56 -20.32 4.80
CA ILE A 61 5.32 -19.05 4.77
C ILE A 61 4.85 -18.13 5.90
N ILE A 62 3.53 -17.91 6.02
CA ILE A 62 2.96 -17.07 7.08
C ILE A 62 3.26 -17.63 8.47
N LYS A 63 3.19 -18.95 8.64
CA LYS A 63 3.58 -19.59 9.89
C LYS A 63 5.04 -19.34 10.24
N ARG A 64 5.97 -19.49 9.28
CA ARG A 64 7.40 -19.20 9.51
C ARG A 64 7.63 -17.75 9.95
N ALA A 65 6.93 -16.80 9.35
CA ALA A 65 7.00 -15.39 9.73
C ALA A 65 6.45 -15.17 11.15
N SER A 66 5.33 -15.79 11.50
CA SER A 66 4.77 -15.74 12.85
C SER A 66 5.70 -16.35 13.90
N ASP A 67 6.33 -17.50 13.61
CA ASP A 67 7.25 -18.20 14.51
C ASP A 67 8.47 -17.33 14.90
N VAL A 68 8.86 -16.35 14.06
CA VAL A 68 9.95 -15.39 14.36
C VAL A 68 9.46 -14.05 14.94
N GLY A 69 8.15 -13.90 15.14
CA GLY A 69 7.54 -12.73 15.79
C GLY A 69 7.03 -11.63 14.85
N VAL A 70 6.82 -11.94 13.56
CA VAL A 70 6.04 -11.05 12.66
C VAL A 70 4.57 -11.15 13.05
N SER A 71 3.96 -10.02 13.39
CA SER A 71 2.58 -9.96 13.89
C SER A 71 1.65 -9.11 13.03
N GLY A 72 2.13 -8.62 11.88
CA GLY A 72 1.34 -7.80 10.99
C GLY A 72 2.07 -7.53 9.68
N TYR A 73 1.27 -7.23 8.66
CA TYR A 73 1.69 -7.12 7.27
C TYR A 73 0.98 -5.95 6.63
N PHE A 74 1.69 -5.16 5.83
CA PHE A 74 1.11 -4.32 4.79
C PHE A 74 1.30 -5.04 3.46
N VAL A 75 0.19 -5.49 2.88
CA VAL A 75 0.15 -6.17 1.60
C VAL A 75 0.00 -5.13 0.48
N ASN A 76 0.99 -5.07 -0.40
CA ASN A 76 1.06 -4.01 -1.40
C ASN A 76 0.18 -4.32 -2.61
N GLY A 77 -0.64 -3.33 -3.01
CA GLY A 77 -1.31 -3.28 -4.29
C GLY A 77 -0.56 -2.35 -5.26
N GLY A 78 -0.43 -2.74 -6.52
CA GLY A 78 0.24 -1.95 -7.58
C GLY A 78 -0.65 -1.60 -8.77
N THR A 79 -1.89 -2.10 -8.78
CA THR A 79 -2.97 -1.83 -9.73
C THR A 79 -4.31 -1.96 -8.99
N TYR A 80 -5.44 -1.62 -9.61
CA TYR A 80 -6.76 -1.89 -9.01
C TYR A 80 -6.94 -3.37 -8.65
N HIS A 81 -6.68 -4.29 -9.59
CA HIS A 81 -6.85 -5.73 -9.35
C HIS A 81 -5.87 -6.27 -8.30
N ASP A 82 -4.60 -5.83 -8.34
CA ASP A 82 -3.63 -6.22 -7.31
C ASP A 82 -4.06 -5.70 -5.94
N SER A 83 -4.68 -4.51 -5.87
CA SER A 83 -5.20 -3.94 -4.62
C SER A 83 -6.40 -4.74 -4.08
N GLU A 84 -7.30 -5.21 -4.95
CA GLU A 84 -8.38 -6.11 -4.55
C GLU A 84 -7.84 -7.42 -3.96
N ASP A 85 -6.83 -8.00 -4.59
CA ASP A 85 -6.22 -9.24 -4.12
C ASP A 85 -5.40 -9.04 -2.83
N ALA A 86 -4.69 -7.92 -2.73
CA ALA A 86 -3.99 -7.52 -1.51
C ALA A 86 -4.95 -7.37 -0.33
N LEU A 87 -6.13 -6.75 -0.54
CA LEU A 87 -7.17 -6.65 0.48
C LEU A 87 -7.67 -8.03 0.93
N LYS A 88 -8.00 -8.92 -0.02
CA LYS A 88 -8.47 -10.29 0.30
C LYS A 88 -7.44 -11.09 1.10
N ILE A 89 -6.14 -10.88 0.84
CA ILE A 89 -5.06 -11.51 1.62
C ILE A 89 -4.99 -10.86 3.00
N ALA A 90 -4.98 -9.54 3.07
CA ALA A 90 -4.89 -8.80 4.34
C ALA A 90 -6.02 -9.14 5.31
N GLU A 91 -7.25 -9.34 4.83
CA GLU A 91 -8.40 -9.76 5.63
C GLU A 91 -8.21 -11.14 6.29
N LYS A 92 -7.40 -12.02 5.69
CA LYS A 92 -7.11 -13.37 6.20
C LYS A 92 -5.92 -13.40 7.16
N LEU A 93 -5.07 -12.37 7.15
CA LEU A 93 -3.86 -12.33 7.97
C LEU A 93 -4.12 -11.66 9.33
N PRO A 94 -3.68 -12.28 10.44
CA PRO A 94 -3.68 -11.59 11.73
C PRO A 94 -2.77 -10.36 11.66
N GLY A 95 -3.33 -9.18 11.97
CA GLY A 95 -2.62 -7.91 11.82
C GLY A 95 -2.38 -7.48 10.36
N GLY A 96 -3.13 -8.05 9.41
CA GLY A 96 -3.06 -7.68 8.00
C GLY A 96 -3.72 -6.34 7.70
N PHE A 97 -3.02 -5.56 6.89
CA PHE A 97 -3.46 -4.33 6.24
C PHE A 97 -2.98 -4.36 4.79
N SER A 98 -3.54 -3.50 3.95
CA SER A 98 -3.22 -3.42 2.53
C SER A 98 -3.11 -1.97 2.08
N THR A 99 -2.53 -1.79 0.89
CA THR A 99 -2.51 -0.51 0.18
C THR A 99 -3.44 -0.55 -1.03
N VAL A 100 -3.90 0.62 -1.47
CA VAL A 100 -4.62 0.77 -2.74
C VAL A 100 -3.97 1.86 -3.58
N GLY A 101 -3.64 1.54 -4.82
CA GLY A 101 -2.96 2.48 -5.70
C GLY A 101 -2.51 1.87 -7.01
N VAL A 102 -1.78 2.67 -7.78
CA VAL A 102 -1.22 2.31 -9.07
C VAL A 102 0.27 2.65 -9.08
N HIS A 103 1.08 1.61 -9.23
CA HIS A 103 2.53 1.69 -9.30
C HIS A 103 2.96 2.50 -10.54
N PRO A 104 4.06 3.27 -10.50
CA PRO A 104 4.51 4.09 -11.64
C PRO A 104 4.58 3.33 -12.97
N THR A 105 5.05 2.10 -12.95
CA THR A 105 5.17 1.26 -14.16
C THR A 105 3.82 0.77 -14.72
N ARG A 106 2.71 0.99 -14.01
CA ARG A 106 1.37 0.52 -14.34
C ARG A 106 0.39 1.63 -14.70
N CYS A 107 0.78 2.91 -14.62
CA CYS A 107 -0.16 4.02 -14.84
C CYS A 107 -0.79 4.03 -16.25
N ASN A 108 -0.15 3.40 -17.25
CA ASN A 108 -0.72 3.21 -18.58
C ASN A 108 -2.06 2.43 -18.57
N GLU A 109 -2.29 1.54 -17.60
CA GLU A 109 -3.54 0.79 -17.50
C GLU A 109 -4.75 1.70 -17.28
N ILE A 110 -4.53 2.86 -16.66
CA ILE A 110 -5.58 3.85 -16.40
C ILE A 110 -6.09 4.43 -17.72
N GLU A 111 -5.20 4.77 -18.66
CA GLU A 111 -5.58 5.26 -19.99
C GLU A 111 -6.20 4.14 -20.84
N VAL A 112 -5.63 2.93 -20.78
CA VAL A 112 -6.15 1.77 -21.53
C VAL A 112 -7.58 1.41 -21.12
N SER A 113 -7.96 1.67 -19.86
CA SER A 113 -9.34 1.51 -19.41
C SER A 113 -10.34 2.42 -20.15
N GLY A 114 -9.87 3.52 -20.75
CA GLY A 114 -10.67 4.54 -21.43
C GLY A 114 -11.44 5.48 -20.48
N PHE A 115 -11.45 5.19 -19.17
CA PHE A 115 -12.23 5.93 -18.19
C PHE A 115 -11.44 6.20 -16.89
N PRO A 116 -10.45 7.11 -16.91
CA PRO A 116 -9.61 7.41 -15.75
C PRO A 116 -10.39 7.79 -14.49
N ASP A 117 -11.47 8.56 -14.61
CA ASP A 117 -12.28 8.97 -13.46
C ASP A 117 -13.01 7.77 -12.82
N ILE A 118 -13.51 6.83 -13.63
CA ILE A 118 -14.12 5.59 -13.12
C ILE A 118 -13.07 4.76 -12.40
N TYR A 119 -11.87 4.64 -12.97
CA TYR A 119 -10.76 3.91 -12.35
C TYR A 119 -10.42 4.49 -10.96
N PHE A 120 -10.34 5.83 -10.84
CA PHE A 120 -10.05 6.46 -9.55
C PHE A 120 -11.21 6.35 -8.55
N ASN A 121 -12.46 6.38 -9.01
CA ASN A 121 -13.61 6.10 -8.13
C ASN A 121 -13.55 4.68 -7.56
N MET A 122 -13.13 3.70 -8.37
CA MET A 122 -12.95 2.32 -7.92
C MET A 122 -11.83 2.20 -6.86
N LEU A 123 -10.73 2.94 -7.03
CA LEU A 123 -9.67 3.01 -6.01
C LEU A 123 -10.16 3.69 -4.71
N ASP A 124 -10.91 4.79 -4.83
CA ASP A 124 -11.51 5.49 -3.68
C ASP A 124 -12.47 4.58 -2.91
N ASP A 125 -13.37 3.89 -3.62
CA ASP A 125 -14.31 2.96 -3.02
C ASP A 125 -13.61 1.82 -2.29
N LEU A 126 -12.56 1.25 -2.89
CA LEU A 126 -11.75 0.22 -2.23
C LEU A 126 -11.01 0.78 -1.01
N SER A 127 -10.54 2.02 -1.07
CA SER A 127 -9.85 2.69 0.04
C SER A 127 -10.71 2.79 1.30
N LYS A 128 -12.03 2.83 1.18
CA LYS A 128 -12.96 2.98 2.33
C LYS A 128 -12.96 1.76 3.25
N ASN A 129 -12.41 0.62 2.85
CA ASN A 129 -12.28 -0.56 3.71
C ASN A 129 -11.27 -0.31 4.86
N ASP A 130 -11.61 -0.75 6.07
CA ASP A 130 -10.81 -0.60 7.29
C ASP A 130 -9.45 -1.33 7.27
N ARG A 131 -9.28 -2.27 6.33
CA ARG A 131 -8.01 -2.99 6.09
C ARG A 131 -7.14 -2.32 5.05
N VAL A 132 -7.60 -1.24 4.41
CA VAL A 132 -6.80 -0.44 3.48
C VAL A 132 -6.30 0.79 4.23
N ASN A 133 -5.00 0.85 4.54
CA ASN A 133 -4.46 1.86 5.45
C ASN A 133 -3.46 2.83 4.81
N ALA A 134 -3.20 2.70 3.51
CA ALA A 134 -2.43 3.68 2.75
C ALA A 134 -2.86 3.72 1.28
N ILE A 135 -2.61 4.87 0.65
CA ILE A 135 -2.67 5.03 -0.81
C ILE A 135 -1.29 4.72 -1.38
N GLY A 136 -1.22 3.73 -2.27
CA GLY A 136 -0.01 3.25 -2.90
C GLY A 136 -0.09 1.75 -3.21
N GLU A 137 0.95 1.13 -3.74
CA GLU A 137 2.25 1.72 -4.04
C GLU A 137 2.14 2.72 -5.22
N CYS A 138 2.56 3.96 -5.00
CA CYS A 138 2.48 5.02 -6.01
C CYS A 138 3.73 5.90 -5.98
N GLY A 139 4.06 6.56 -7.09
CA GLY A 139 5.21 7.46 -7.14
C GLY A 139 5.84 7.50 -8.51
N LEU A 140 7.18 7.50 -8.56
CA LEU A 140 7.95 7.68 -9.78
C LEU A 140 9.07 6.64 -9.89
N ASP A 141 9.22 6.06 -11.08
CA ASP A 141 10.30 5.15 -11.43
C ASP A 141 10.87 5.49 -12.82
N TYR A 142 12.00 6.20 -12.84
CA TYR A 142 12.66 6.62 -14.08
C TYR A 142 13.64 5.59 -14.65
N ASP A 143 13.89 4.48 -13.95
CA ASP A 143 14.67 3.36 -14.50
C ASP A 143 13.81 2.48 -15.43
N TRP A 144 12.49 2.55 -15.30
CA TRP A 144 11.54 1.65 -15.96
C TRP A 144 10.57 2.36 -16.92
N LEU A 145 11.08 3.36 -17.64
CA LEU A 145 10.29 4.18 -18.58
C LEU A 145 9.72 3.41 -19.78
N GLN A 146 10.25 2.23 -20.09
CA GLN A 146 9.70 1.36 -21.14
C GLN A 146 8.30 0.81 -20.80
N PHE A 147 7.91 0.82 -19.52
CA PHE A 147 6.59 0.37 -19.09
C PHE A 147 5.57 1.51 -18.95
N CYS A 148 6.05 2.70 -18.61
CA CYS A 148 5.22 3.89 -18.42
C CYS A 148 6.11 5.14 -18.52
N ASP A 149 5.80 6.06 -19.42
CA ASP A 149 6.61 7.26 -19.62
C ASP A 149 6.53 8.25 -18.45
N LYS A 150 7.44 9.22 -18.42
CA LYS A 150 7.60 10.14 -17.29
C LYS A 150 6.35 10.99 -17.09
N GLU A 151 5.75 11.46 -18.17
CA GLU A 151 4.59 12.32 -18.21
C GLU A 151 3.37 11.61 -17.62
N MET A 152 3.17 10.35 -17.99
CA MET A 152 2.11 9.49 -17.48
C MET A 152 2.28 9.20 -15.99
N GLN A 153 3.52 8.87 -15.58
CA GLN A 153 3.84 8.66 -14.17
C GLN A 153 3.56 9.91 -13.33
N LYS A 154 4.00 11.09 -13.78
CA LYS A 154 3.74 12.37 -13.07
C LYS A 154 2.24 12.65 -12.95
N LYS A 155 1.50 12.57 -14.07
CA LYS A 155 0.05 12.82 -14.14
C LYS A 155 -0.73 11.98 -13.14
N TYR A 156 -0.46 10.67 -13.10
CA TYR A 156 -1.21 9.76 -12.24
C TYR A 156 -0.68 9.65 -10.82
N PHE A 157 0.58 10.03 -10.59
CA PHE A 157 1.04 10.24 -9.23
C PHE A 157 0.33 11.44 -8.59
N GLU A 158 0.22 12.58 -9.27
CA GLU A 158 -0.52 13.76 -8.78
C GLU A 158 -1.98 13.43 -8.44
N ARG A 159 -2.67 12.66 -9.28
CA ARG A 159 -4.04 12.20 -9.01
C ARG A 159 -4.13 11.31 -7.76
N GLN A 160 -3.13 10.47 -7.51
CA GLN A 160 -3.08 9.65 -6.28
C GLN A 160 -2.76 10.47 -5.02
N LEU A 161 -2.02 11.57 -5.15
CA LEU A 161 -1.87 12.53 -4.05
C LEU A 161 -3.20 13.18 -3.66
N CYS A 162 -4.03 13.53 -4.65
CA CYS A 162 -5.40 14.00 -4.38
C CYS A 162 -6.22 12.94 -3.64
N LEU A 163 -6.18 11.68 -4.09
CA LEU A 163 -6.88 10.56 -3.44
C LEU A 163 -6.43 10.36 -1.97
N SER A 164 -5.12 10.45 -1.70
CA SER A 164 -4.60 10.40 -0.32
C SER A 164 -5.12 11.55 0.53
N LYS A 165 -5.15 12.77 -0.01
CA LYS A 165 -5.69 13.94 0.68
C LYS A 165 -7.18 13.81 0.99
N GLU A 166 -7.97 13.32 0.04
CA GLU A 166 -9.43 13.15 0.16
C GLU A 166 -9.79 12.02 1.14
N SER A 167 -9.10 10.88 1.04
CA SER A 167 -9.30 9.73 1.94
C SER A 167 -8.72 9.94 3.35
N GLY A 168 -7.82 10.90 3.53
CA GLY A 168 -7.08 11.14 4.77
C GLY A 168 -6.07 10.05 5.12
N LYS A 169 -5.76 9.15 4.17
CA LYS A 169 -4.84 8.02 4.39
C LYS A 169 -3.40 8.41 4.02
N PRO A 170 -2.40 7.88 4.74
CA PRO A 170 -0.99 8.11 4.41
C PRO A 170 -0.63 7.53 3.04
N LEU A 171 0.47 8.00 2.46
CA LEU A 171 1.02 7.49 1.20
C LEU A 171 2.01 6.34 1.46
N PHE A 172 2.00 5.36 0.55
CA PHE A 172 3.03 4.35 0.41
C PHE A 172 3.79 4.61 -0.90
N LEU A 173 4.95 5.25 -0.78
CA LEU A 173 5.66 5.87 -1.90
C LEU A 173 6.73 4.96 -2.51
N HIS A 174 6.72 4.87 -3.84
CA HIS A 174 7.83 4.35 -4.63
C HIS A 174 8.64 5.50 -5.23
N MET A 175 9.95 5.47 -5.06
CA MET A 175 10.85 6.41 -5.72
C MET A 175 12.09 5.68 -6.21
N ARG A 176 12.34 5.73 -7.52
CA ARG A 176 13.58 5.23 -8.12
C ARG A 176 14.07 6.16 -9.21
N ALA A 177 15.34 6.57 -9.10
CA ALA A 177 16.01 7.51 -10.02
C ALA A 177 15.24 8.82 -10.31
N ALA A 178 14.33 9.21 -9.42
CA ALA A 178 13.35 10.28 -9.64
C ALA A 178 13.37 11.36 -8.56
N CYS A 179 14.51 11.54 -7.87
CA CYS A 179 14.63 12.48 -6.76
C CYS A 179 14.24 13.92 -7.16
N GLU A 180 14.73 14.41 -8.31
CA GLU A 180 14.38 15.75 -8.81
C GLU A 180 12.88 15.87 -9.15
N GLY A 181 12.31 14.88 -9.85
CA GLY A 181 10.89 14.87 -10.21
C GLY A 181 9.95 14.75 -9.00
N SER A 182 10.35 14.04 -7.96
CA SER A 182 9.57 13.89 -6.72
C SER A 182 9.53 15.20 -5.91
N CYS A 183 10.66 15.92 -5.83
CA CYS A 183 10.73 17.22 -5.17
C CYS A 183 9.93 18.32 -5.88
N GLU A 184 9.64 18.17 -7.17
CA GLU A 184 8.77 19.11 -7.90
C GLU A 184 7.30 18.94 -7.53
N ILE A 185 6.85 17.68 -7.37
CA ILE A 185 5.44 17.34 -7.17
C ILE A 185 5.00 17.53 -5.72
N ASN A 186 5.88 17.25 -4.75
CA ASN A 186 5.56 17.28 -3.32
C ASN A 186 5.77 18.67 -2.65
N LYS A 187 5.66 19.77 -3.41
CA LYS A 187 5.71 21.15 -2.88
C LYS A 187 4.32 21.66 -2.56
#